data_AF-E9JAJ7-F1
#
_entry.id   AF-E9JAJ7-F1
#
_cell.length_a   1.000
_cell.length_b   1.000
_cell.length_c   1.000
_cell.angle_alpha   90.00
_cell.angle_beta   90.00
_cell.angle_gamma   90.00
#
_symmetry.space_group_name_H-M   'P 1'
#
loop_
_entity.id
_entity.type
_entity.pdbx_description
1 polymer ?
#
loop_
_entity_poly.entity_id
_entity_poly.type
_entity_poly.pdbx_seq_one_letter_code
_entity_poly.pdbx_strand_id
1 'polypeptide(L)'
;MGKAPYKLVEFAEESDGIKSIDVVPPNWIFYDGKAGLMTKFMPQPCNNKNLAYLHSLMQQKKPAPENWPNYTVEVRGEAKTYEEALKKVEILKNQKYAFSTDNETTAKAKVSALKKLYKMQRSEKK
;
A
#
# COMPACT_ATOMS: atom_id res chain seq x y z
N MET A 1 9.44 -12.05 14.42
CA MET A 1 9.14 -11.95 12.96
C MET A 1 9.09 -10.49 12.57
N GLY A 2 10.09 -10.01 11.81
CA GLY A 2 10.20 -8.60 11.44
C GLY A 2 9.03 -8.14 10.57
N LYS A 3 8.35 -7.05 10.97
CA LYS A 3 7.29 -6.43 10.17
C LYS A 3 7.88 -6.02 8.81
N ALA A 4 7.27 -6.46 7.72
CA ALA A 4 7.63 -6.02 6.37
C ALA A 4 7.45 -4.48 6.27
N PRO A 5 8.51 -3.70 6.06
CA PRO A 5 8.46 -2.24 6.05
C PRO A 5 7.84 -1.67 4.77
N TYR A 6 7.57 -2.50 3.77
CA TYR A 6 6.94 -2.10 2.50
C TYR A 6 5.69 -2.93 2.23
N LYS A 7 4.62 -2.25 1.83
CA LYS A 7 3.34 -2.85 1.44
C LYS A 7 3.05 -2.48 0.00
N LEU A 8 2.67 -3.47 -0.79
CA LEU A 8 2.23 -3.26 -2.17
C LEU A 8 0.74 -3.00 -2.14
N VAL A 9 0.34 -1.83 -2.63
CA VAL A 9 -1.03 -1.37 -2.61
C VAL A 9 -1.53 -1.13 -4.02
N GLU A 10 -2.69 -1.68 -4.32
CA GLU A 10 -3.42 -1.45 -5.56
C GLU A 10 -4.42 -0.32 -5.33
N PHE A 11 -4.33 0.72 -6.15
CA PHE A 11 -5.21 1.87 -6.12
C PHE A 11 -6.52 1.51 -6.82
N ALA A 12 -7.64 1.78 -6.15
CA ALA A 12 -8.97 1.48 -6.66
C ALA A 12 -9.46 2.51 -7.70
N GLU A 13 -8.74 3.64 -7.86
CA GLU A 13 -9.01 4.63 -8.91
C GLU A 13 -8.34 4.20 -10.22
N GLU A 14 -9.15 3.78 -11.18
CA GLU A 14 -9.37 4.54 -12.42
C GLU A 14 -10.53 3.92 -13.22
N SER A 15 -11.38 4.81 -13.75
CA SER A 15 -12.61 4.54 -14.51
C SER A 15 -12.44 3.66 -15.75
N ASP A 16 -11.20 3.33 -16.13
CA ASP A 16 -10.84 2.53 -17.30
C ASP A 16 -10.28 1.13 -16.97
N GLY A 17 -10.35 0.69 -15.71
CA GLY A 17 -9.92 -0.65 -15.32
C GLY A 17 -8.39 -0.85 -15.27
N ILE A 18 -7.61 0.22 -15.45
CA ILE A 18 -6.16 0.22 -15.25
C ILE A 18 -5.89 0.26 -13.75
N LYS A 19 -5.51 -0.88 -13.18
CA LYS A 19 -5.16 -0.99 -11.76
C LYS A 19 -3.73 -0.49 -11.56
N SER A 20 -3.59 0.66 -10.92
CA SER A 20 -2.27 1.17 -10.54
C SER A 20 -1.79 0.49 -9.26
N ILE A 21 -0.57 -0.06 -9.27
CA ILE A 21 0.02 -0.75 -8.11
C ILE A 21 1.30 -0.02 -7.74
N ASP A 22 1.39 0.40 -6.48
CA ASP A 22 2.55 1.11 -5.95
C ASP A 22 2.97 0.52 -4.59
N VAL A 23 4.12 0.97 -4.10
CA VAL A 23 4.73 0.54 -2.85
C VAL A 23 4.57 1.67 -1.84
N VAL A 24 3.96 1.40 -0.69
CA VAL A 24 3.86 2.36 0.40
C VAL A 24 4.34 1.76 1.72
N PRO A 25 4.86 2.59 2.65
CA PRO A 25 5.08 2.18 4.02
C PRO A 25 3.75 1.81 4.70
N PRO A 26 3.73 0.79 5.59
CA PRO A 26 2.51 0.42 6.32
C PRO A 26 1.95 1.56 7.19
N ASN A 27 2.81 2.50 7.60
CA ASN A 27 2.41 3.66 8.40
C ASN A 27 1.56 4.68 7.63
N TRP A 28 1.49 4.58 6.30
CA TRP A 28 0.69 5.48 5.46
C TRP A 28 -0.71 4.95 5.22
N ILE A 29 -0.91 3.64 5.46
CA ILE A 29 -2.18 2.96 5.26
C ILE A 29 -3.01 3.10 6.53
N PHE A 30 -4.24 3.56 6.37
CA PHE A 30 -5.23 3.67 7.44
C PHE A 30 -6.59 3.21 6.97
N TYR A 31 -7.46 2.83 7.89
CA TYR A 31 -8.82 2.40 7.55
C TYR A 31 -9.79 3.59 7.65
N ASP A 32 -10.53 3.90 6.58
CA ASP A 32 -11.45 5.04 6.55
C ASP A 32 -12.82 4.76 7.18
N GLY A 33 -13.10 3.54 7.64
CA GLY A 33 -14.35 3.21 8.31
C GLY A 33 -15.45 2.83 7.35
N LYS A 34 -15.53 3.50 6.19
CA LYS A 34 -16.55 3.29 5.14
C LYS A 34 -15.99 2.56 3.90
N ALA A 35 -15.07 3.19 3.18
CA ALA A 35 -14.63 2.73 1.85
C ALA A 35 -13.66 1.52 1.91
N GLY A 36 -12.84 1.44 2.96
CA GLY A 36 -11.84 0.38 3.10
C GLY A 36 -10.53 0.90 3.65
N LEU A 37 -9.43 0.32 3.16
CA LEU A 37 -8.09 0.85 3.41
C LEU A 37 -7.87 2.04 2.48
N MET A 38 -7.30 3.10 3.04
CA MET A 38 -6.88 4.28 2.31
C MET A 38 -5.42 4.56 2.61
N THR A 39 -4.74 5.21 1.68
CA THR A 39 -3.40 5.71 1.89
C THR A 39 -3.31 7.11 1.35
N LYS A 40 -2.51 7.95 2.01
CA LYS A 40 -2.08 9.22 1.42
C LYS A 40 -1.02 8.91 0.39
N PHE A 41 -1.23 9.35 -0.83
CA PHE A 41 -0.27 9.18 -1.90
C PHE A 41 -0.10 10.49 -2.66
N MET A 42 1.03 10.61 -3.34
CA MET A 42 1.38 11.85 -3.98
C MET A 42 0.38 12.19 -5.11
N PRO A 43 -0.18 13.42 -5.14
CA PRO A 43 -1.09 13.81 -6.21
C PRO A 43 -0.35 13.91 -7.55
N GLN A 44 -0.97 13.42 -8.62
CA GLN A 44 -0.53 13.70 -9.98
C GLN A 44 -1.02 15.11 -10.41
N PRO A 45 -0.30 15.84 -11.27
CA PRO A 45 0.93 15.48 -11.98
C PRO A 45 2.17 15.52 -11.10
N CYS A 46 2.97 14.45 -11.17
CA CYS A 46 4.17 14.31 -10.35
C CYS A 46 5.40 14.87 -11.08
N ASN A 47 6.02 15.91 -10.52
CA ASN A 47 7.31 16.42 -11.00
C ASN A 47 8.48 15.60 -10.42
N ASN A 48 9.62 15.52 -11.11
CA ASN A 48 10.82 14.82 -10.66
C ASN A 48 11.28 15.21 -9.23
N LYS A 49 11.06 16.47 -8.83
CA LYS A 49 11.35 16.95 -7.46
C LYS A 49 10.49 16.24 -6.41
N ASN A 50 9.23 15.98 -6.74
CA ASN A 50 8.29 15.35 -5.84
C ASN A 50 8.52 13.84 -5.77
N LEU A 51 8.98 13.19 -6.84
CA LEU A 51 9.48 11.82 -6.80
C LEU A 51 10.67 11.71 -5.84
N ALA A 52 11.67 12.58 -5.97
CA ALA A 52 12.81 12.60 -5.05
C ALA A 52 12.35 12.80 -3.59
N TYR A 53 11.34 13.64 -3.37
CA TYR A 53 10.73 13.82 -2.05
C TYR A 53 10.02 12.55 -1.54
N LEU A 54 9.23 11.87 -2.39
CA LEU A 54 8.58 10.60 -2.09
C LEU A 54 9.62 9.54 -1.69
N HIS A 55 10.67 9.37 -2.49
CA HIS A 55 11.77 8.44 -2.20
C HIS A 55 12.46 8.78 -0.87
N SER A 56 12.72 10.06 -0.60
CA SER A 56 13.31 10.50 0.66
C SER A 56 12.39 10.17 1.86
N LEU A 57 11.08 10.41 1.74
CA LEU A 57 10.12 10.05 2.79
C LEU A 57 10.07 8.54 3.05
N MET A 58 10.10 7.72 1.99
CA MET A 58 10.14 6.26 2.11
C MET A 58 11.41 5.77 2.78
N GLN A 59 12.57 6.32 2.42
CA GLN A 59 13.86 6.00 3.05
C GLN A 59 13.90 6.44 4.51
N GLN A 60 13.38 7.64 4.82
CA GLN A 60 13.32 8.19 6.17
C GLN A 60 12.17 7.60 7.02
N LYS A 61 11.33 6.73 6.45
CA LYS A 61 10.13 6.15 7.10
C LYS A 61 9.21 7.21 7.73
N LYS A 62 9.19 8.40 7.15
CA LYS A 62 8.37 9.52 7.64
C LYS A 62 6.89 9.27 7.30
N PRO A 63 5.96 9.82 8.09
CA PRO A 63 4.54 9.77 7.75
C PRO A 63 4.25 10.53 6.46
N ALA A 64 3.18 10.14 5.76
CA ALA A 64 2.74 10.83 4.57
C ALA A 64 2.32 12.28 4.92
N PRO A 65 2.71 13.28 4.11
CA PRO A 65 2.27 14.66 4.26
C PRO A 65 0.75 14.78 4.33
N GLU A 66 0.24 15.64 5.21
CA GLU A 66 -1.21 15.81 5.36
C GLU A 66 -1.87 16.45 4.14
N ASN A 67 -1.11 17.21 3.36
CA ASN A 67 -1.54 17.86 2.12
C ASN A 67 -1.73 16.87 0.96
N TRP A 68 -1.43 15.58 1.13
CA TRP A 68 -1.65 14.57 0.09
C TRP A 68 -3.08 14.05 0.11
N PRO A 69 -3.69 13.82 -1.07
CA PRO A 69 -5.02 13.23 -1.15
C PRO A 69 -5.02 11.79 -0.65
N ASN A 70 -6.17 11.38 -0.13
CA ASN A 70 -6.41 10.02 0.33
C ASN A 70 -6.95 9.20 -0.82
N TYR A 71 -6.25 8.14 -1.16
CA TYR A 71 -6.66 7.20 -2.19
C TYR A 71 -7.15 5.92 -1.56
N THR A 72 -8.23 5.36 -2.11
CA THR A 72 -8.70 4.03 -1.70
C THR A 72 -7.76 2.98 -2.28
N VAL A 73 -7.25 2.11 -1.41
CA VAL A 73 -6.28 1.09 -1.80
C VAL A 73 -6.58 -0.28 -1.23
N GLU A 74 -6.07 -1.32 -1.88
CA GLU A 74 -6.04 -2.68 -1.35
C GLU A 74 -4.61 -3.19 -1.25
N VAL A 75 -4.24 -3.78 -0.12
CA VAL A 75 -2.91 -4.40 0.02
C VAL A 75 -2.88 -5.70 -0.77
N ARG A 76 -2.06 -5.77 -1.82
CA ARG A 76 -1.87 -6.96 -2.67
C ARG A 76 -0.60 -7.75 -2.36
N GLY A 77 0.29 -7.17 -1.56
CA GLY A 77 1.54 -7.81 -1.19
C GLY A 77 2.29 -7.10 -0.07
N GLU A 78 3.40 -7.70 0.35
CA GLU A 78 4.34 -7.12 1.31
C GLU A 78 5.77 -7.49 0.95
N ALA A 79 6.71 -6.60 1.24
CA ALA A 79 8.12 -6.79 0.92
C ALA A 79 9.01 -6.36 2.09
N LYS A 80 10.14 -7.06 2.27
CA LYS A 80 11.12 -6.73 3.30
C LYS A 80 12.05 -5.61 2.84
N THR A 81 12.35 -5.57 1.55
CA THR A 81 13.20 -4.57 0.89
C THR A 81 12.45 -3.83 -0.21
N TYR A 82 12.92 -2.64 -0.57
CA TYR A 82 12.36 -1.88 -1.68
C TYR A 82 12.55 -2.59 -3.03
N GLU A 83 13.71 -3.23 -3.25
CA GLU A 83 13.96 -4.05 -4.44
C GLU A 83 13.00 -5.23 -4.57
N GLU A 84 12.73 -5.96 -3.47
CA GLU A 84 11.67 -6.98 -3.47
C GLU A 84 10.30 -6.39 -3.78
N ALA A 85 10.01 -5.19 -3.29
CA ALA A 85 8.74 -4.53 -3.56
C ALA A 85 8.59 -4.23 -5.05
N LEU A 86 9.64 -3.71 -5.70
CA LEU A 86 9.62 -3.44 -7.15
C LEU A 86 9.41 -4.73 -7.96
N LYS A 87 10.16 -5.79 -7.67
CA LYS A 87 9.96 -7.10 -8.33
C LYS A 87 8.54 -7.62 -8.16
N LYS A 88 7.97 -7.45 -6.96
CA LYS A 88 6.59 -7.86 -6.67
C LYS A 88 5.55 -6.99 -7.36
N VAL A 89 5.81 -5.69 -7.59
CA VAL A 89 4.94 -4.84 -8.42
C VAL A 89 4.87 -5.38 -9.84
N GLU A 90 6.01 -5.79 -10.42
CA GLU A 90 6.04 -6.41 -11.75
C GLU A 90 5.30 -7.75 -11.79
N ILE A 91 5.44 -8.57 -10.75
CA ILE A 91 4.67 -9.81 -10.61
C ILE A 91 3.17 -9.50 -10.53
N LEU A 92 2.77 -8.47 -9.78
CA LEU A 92 1.37 -8.08 -9.63
C LEU A 92 0.72 -7.54 -10.90
N LYS A 93 1.51 -7.15 -11.91
CA LYS A 93 0.97 -6.84 -13.26
C LYS A 93 0.42 -8.09 -13.94
N ASN A 94 0.98 -9.26 -13.64
CA ASN A 94 0.59 -10.55 -14.23
C ASN A 94 -0.18 -11.45 -13.26
N GLN A 95 -0.06 -11.24 -11.95
CA GLN A 95 -0.67 -12.04 -10.89
C GLN A 95 -1.52 -11.18 -9.95
N LYS A 96 -2.54 -11.77 -9.34
CA LYS A 96 -3.46 -11.04 -8.45
C LYS A 96 -2.87 -10.71 -7.06
N TYR A 97 -1.85 -11.46 -6.62
CA TYR A 97 -1.25 -11.31 -5.29
C TYR A 97 0.24 -11.65 -5.32
N ALA A 98 1.05 -10.97 -4.50
CA ALA A 98 2.51 -11.19 -4.40
C ALA A 98 2.98 -11.35 -2.95
N PHE A 99 2.28 -12.18 -2.18
CA PHE A 99 2.71 -12.54 -0.83
C PHE A 99 3.73 -13.67 -0.88
N SER A 100 4.82 -13.59 -0.10
CA SER A 100 5.88 -14.63 -0.04
C SER A 100 5.41 -15.97 0.57
N THR A 101 4.10 -16.20 0.68
CA THR A 101 3.50 -17.42 1.23
C THR A 101 2.45 -17.86 0.21
N ASP A 102 2.98 -18.31 -0.94
CA ASP A 102 2.27 -18.55 -2.20
C ASP A 102 1.15 -19.58 -2.06
N ASN A 103 -0.07 -19.07 -1.86
CA ASN A 103 -1.31 -19.63 -2.38
C ASN A 103 -2.36 -18.50 -2.42
N GLU A 104 -3.24 -18.48 -3.41
CA GLU A 104 -4.28 -17.45 -3.55
C GLU A 104 -5.19 -17.40 -2.32
N THR A 105 -5.47 -18.57 -1.72
CA THR A 105 -6.30 -18.69 -0.52
C THR A 105 -5.65 -18.01 0.69
N THR A 106 -4.34 -18.22 0.91
CA THR A 106 -3.59 -17.56 1.99
C THR A 106 -3.42 -16.07 1.73
N ALA A 107 -3.23 -15.66 0.47
CA ALA A 107 -3.19 -14.26 0.10
C ALA A 107 -4.49 -13.54 0.47
N LYS A 108 -5.64 -14.07 0.06
CA LYS A 108 -6.96 -13.49 0.39
C LYS A 108 -7.21 -13.44 1.89
N ALA A 109 -6.82 -14.48 2.63
CA ALA A 109 -6.90 -14.50 4.08
C ALA A 109 -6.02 -13.42 4.72
N LYS A 110 -4.79 -13.19 4.21
CA LYS A 110 -3.90 -12.12 4.67
C LYS A 110 -4.48 -10.73 4.41
N VAL A 111 -5.03 -10.48 3.23
CA VAL A 111 -5.68 -9.20 2.92
C VAL A 111 -6.84 -8.93 3.88
N SER A 112 -7.69 -9.93 4.10
CA SER A 112 -8.79 -9.84 5.06
C SER A 112 -8.31 -9.59 6.49
N ALA A 113 -7.28 -10.31 6.93
CA ALA A 113 -6.67 -10.14 8.25
C ALA A 113 -6.05 -8.74 8.42
N LEU A 114 -5.35 -8.23 7.41
CA LEU A 114 -4.80 -6.86 7.41
C LEU A 114 -5.91 -5.82 7.48
N LYS A 115 -6.96 -5.97 6.67
CA LYS A 115 -8.11 -5.05 6.70
C LYS A 115 -8.76 -5.02 8.08
N LYS A 116 -8.93 -6.19 8.73
CA LYS A 116 -9.41 -6.28 10.12
C LYS A 116 -8.45 -5.64 11.10
N LEU A 117 -7.14 -5.86 10.97
CA LEU A 117 -6.12 -5.28 11.84
C LEU A 117 -6.12 -3.74 11.79
N TYR A 118 -6.15 -3.14 10.60
CA TYR A 118 -6.22 -1.69 10.45
C TYR A 118 -7.56 -1.12 10.93
N LYS A 119 -8.67 -1.86 10.73
CA LYS A 119 -9.97 -1.49 11.30
C LYS A 119 -9.95 -1.47 12.82
N MET A 120 -9.32 -2.46 13.45
CA MET A 120 -9.23 -2.58 14.92
C MET A 120 -8.33 -1.49 15.52
N GLN A 121 -7.18 -1.21 14.90
CA GLN A 121 -6.28 -0.12 15.30
C GLN A 121 -6.93 1.27 15.28
N ARG A 122 -7.91 1.51 14.40
CA ARG A 122 -8.69 2.76 14.41
C ARG A 122 -9.68 2.82 15.58
N SER A 123 -10.30 1.69 15.93
CA SER A 123 -11.27 1.61 17.03
C SER A 123 -10.62 1.82 18.40
N GLU A 124 -9.37 1.41 18.58
CA GLU A 124 -8.63 1.57 19.84
C GLU A 124 -8.08 2.99 20.07
N LYS A 125 -8.06 3.84 19.05
CA LYS A 125 -7.65 5.26 19.17
C LYS A 125 -8.83 6.21 19.40
N LYS A 126 -10.01 5.69 19.75
CA LYS A 126 -11.24 6.47 19.92
C LYS A 126 -11.59 6.64 21.39
#